data_AF-A0A9W9WWV9-F1
#
_entry.id   AF-A0A9W9WWV9-F1
#
_cell.length_a   1.000
_cell.length_b   1.000
_cell.length_c   1.000
_cell.angle_alpha   90.00
_cell.angle_beta   90.00
_cell.angle_gamma   90.00
#
_symmetry.space_group_name_H-M   'P 1'
#
loop_
_entity.id
_entity.type
_entity.pdbx_description
1 polymer ?
#
loop_
_entity_poly.entity_id
_entity_poly.type
_entity_poly.pdbx_seq_one_letter_code
_entity_poly.pdbx_strand_id
1 'polypeptide(L)'
;MLITDYYCNCDLSPEWDPVEFEPQSERSHILRQPVECIRAICLAPREFNLPNIWTFFLSTSEENMTAVRLHCQPTYERQATVLELGSKANIVFQKRSTLVPTNGQLTFVLSVNPGFTVGDIHEMIVANNRHKFEIDDDGWNGRT
;
A
#
# COMPACT_ATOMS: atom_id res chain seq x y z
N MET A 1 -24.63 -12.47 23.84
CA MET A 1 -23.43 -11.62 23.73
C MET A 1 -23.92 -10.25 23.32
N LEU A 2 -23.86 -9.28 24.23
CA LEU A 2 -24.51 -7.99 24.07
C LEU A 2 -23.59 -7.05 23.28
N ILE A 3 -24.17 -6.19 22.43
CA ILE A 3 -23.46 -5.18 21.61
C ILE A 3 -22.53 -4.28 22.43
N THR A 4 -22.76 -4.18 23.75
CA THR A 4 -21.93 -3.43 24.68
C THR A 4 -20.54 -4.05 24.92
N ASP A 5 -20.37 -5.36 24.73
CA ASP A 5 -19.08 -6.03 24.97
C ASP A 5 -18.08 -5.77 23.82
N TYR A 6 -18.55 -5.29 22.67
CA TYR A 6 -17.69 -4.94 21.52
C TYR A 6 -16.95 -3.61 21.72
N TYR A 7 -17.46 -2.72 22.58
CA TYR A 7 -16.89 -1.39 22.81
C TYR A 7 -15.91 -1.33 23.99
N CYS A 8 -15.85 -2.35 24.84
CA CYS A 8 -14.99 -2.35 26.04
C CYS A 8 -13.60 -2.99 25.84
N ASN A 9 -13.26 -3.47 24.64
CA ASN A 9 -11.93 -4.03 24.34
C ASN A 9 -11.01 -3.09 23.56
N CYS A 10 -11.38 -1.83 23.37
CA CYS A 10 -10.59 -0.88 22.57
C CYS A 10 -9.42 -0.20 23.31
N ASP A 11 -9.08 -0.60 24.53
CA ASP A 11 -8.12 0.13 25.39
C ASP A 11 -6.92 -0.70 25.89
N LEU A 12 -6.28 -1.50 25.03
CA LEU A 12 -4.93 -2.02 25.28
C LEU A 12 -4.09 -2.04 23.99
N SER A 13 -3.21 -1.04 23.88
CA SER A 13 -2.37 -0.60 22.75
C SER A 13 -3.12 0.22 21.68
N PRO A 14 -2.66 1.41 21.28
CA PRO A 14 -3.24 2.11 20.15
C PRO A 14 -3.11 1.17 18.95
N GLU A 15 -4.26 0.72 18.42
CA GLU A 15 -4.31 -0.19 17.28
C GLU A 15 -3.40 0.37 16.18
N TRP A 16 -2.32 -0.33 15.89
CA TRP A 16 -1.33 0.12 14.93
C TRP A 16 -2.02 0.32 13.57
N ASP A 17 -1.99 1.55 13.06
CA ASP A 17 -2.45 1.90 11.72
C ASP A 17 -1.24 1.95 10.75
N PRO A 18 -0.96 0.87 10.00
CA PRO A 18 0.11 0.80 8.99
C PRO A 18 -0.14 1.65 7.75
N VAL A 19 -1.29 2.32 7.61
CA VAL A 19 -1.64 2.98 6.36
C VAL A 19 -1.18 4.44 6.38
N GLU A 20 -0.27 4.76 5.48
CA GLU A 20 0.35 6.09 5.37
C GLU A 20 -0.02 6.77 4.04
N PHE A 21 -0.02 8.10 4.06
CA PHE A 21 -0.32 8.93 2.90
C PHE A 21 0.81 9.92 2.68
N GLU A 22 1.22 10.07 1.42
CA GLU A 22 2.29 10.97 1.03
C GLU A 22 1.84 11.89 -0.12
N PRO A 23 1.68 13.21 0.14
CA PRO A 23 1.85 13.89 1.43
C PRO A 23 0.67 13.62 2.39
N GLN A 24 0.97 13.52 3.70
CA GLN A 24 -0.02 13.16 4.72
C GLN A 24 -1.17 14.18 4.81
N SER A 25 -0.86 15.47 4.64
CA SER A 25 -1.84 16.56 4.63
C SER A 25 -2.90 16.41 3.54
N GLU A 26 -2.63 15.63 2.49
CA GLU A 26 -3.53 15.41 1.38
C GLU A 26 -4.30 14.09 1.45
N ARG A 27 -4.26 13.35 2.56
CA ARG A 27 -4.97 12.08 2.74
C ARG A 27 -6.40 12.10 2.18
N SER A 28 -7.21 13.08 2.59
CA SER A 28 -8.60 13.20 2.16
C SER A 28 -8.75 13.52 0.67
N HIS A 29 -7.77 14.21 0.07
CA HIS A 29 -7.76 14.46 -1.37
C HIS A 29 -7.38 13.19 -2.13
N ILE A 30 -6.30 12.50 -1.72
CA ILE A 30 -5.84 11.23 -2.28
C ILE A 30 -6.99 10.22 -2.32
N LEU A 31 -7.68 10.00 -1.20
CA LEU A 31 -8.78 9.03 -1.12
C LEU A 31 -9.95 9.33 -2.07
N ARG A 32 -10.18 10.60 -2.41
CA ARG A 32 -11.26 11.00 -3.33
C ARG A 32 -10.86 10.95 -4.81
N GLN A 33 -9.59 10.70 -5.13
CA GLN A 33 -9.16 10.66 -6.52
C GLN A 33 -9.81 9.46 -7.22
N PRO A 34 -10.34 9.65 -8.44
CA PRO A 34 -10.85 8.53 -9.23
C PRO A 34 -9.70 7.62 -9.61
N VAL A 35 -10.00 6.36 -9.89
CA VAL A 35 -9.04 5.41 -10.47
C VAL A 35 -9.55 5.03 -11.85
N GLU A 36 -8.77 5.34 -12.89
CA GLU A 36 -9.09 5.00 -14.28
C GLU A 36 -8.58 3.60 -14.63
N CYS A 37 -7.41 3.22 -14.11
CA CYS A 37 -6.89 1.87 -14.18
C CYS A 37 -5.85 1.62 -13.08
N ILE A 38 -5.48 0.35 -12.89
CA ILE A 38 -4.37 -0.04 -12.01
C ILE A 38 -3.25 -0.59 -12.87
N ARG A 39 -2.05 -0.04 -12.70
CA ARG A 39 -0.83 -0.52 -13.36
C ARG A 39 -0.03 -1.34 -12.36
N ALA A 40 0.06 -2.64 -12.58
CA ALA A 40 0.96 -3.53 -11.84
C ALA A 40 2.31 -3.55 -12.54
N ILE A 41 3.35 -3.06 -11.86
CA ILE A 41 4.64 -2.77 -12.47
C ILE A 41 5.72 -3.57 -11.78
N CYS A 42 6.43 -4.39 -12.55
CA CYS A 42 7.66 -5.04 -12.12
C CYS A 42 8.80 -4.04 -12.26
N LEU A 43 9.48 -3.75 -11.16
CA LEU A 43 10.66 -2.89 -11.13
C LEU A 43 11.90 -3.70 -11.51
N ALA A 44 12.91 -3.00 -12.04
CA ALA A 44 14.23 -3.58 -12.20
C ALA A 44 14.75 -4.08 -10.83
N PRO A 45 15.27 -5.32 -10.76
CA PRO A 45 15.86 -5.82 -9.53
C PRO A 45 17.08 -4.97 -9.15
N ARG A 46 17.25 -4.72 -7.84
CA ARG A 46 18.41 -3.95 -7.35
C ARG A 46 19.71 -4.73 -7.50
N GLU A 47 19.66 -6.06 -7.37
CA GLU A 47 20.81 -6.96 -7.47
C GLU A 47 20.44 -8.22 -8.24
N PHE A 48 21.43 -8.81 -8.92
CA PHE A 48 21.27 -10.11 -9.59
C PHE A 48 21.02 -11.18 -8.51
N ASN A 49 19.95 -11.96 -8.68
CA ASN A 49 19.43 -12.99 -7.76
C ASN A 49 18.45 -12.54 -6.67
N LEU A 50 18.00 -11.28 -6.67
CA LEU A 50 16.88 -10.88 -5.81
C LEU A 50 15.53 -11.08 -6.49
N PRO A 51 14.46 -11.34 -5.71
CA PRO A 51 13.10 -11.41 -6.24
C PRO A 51 12.67 -10.13 -6.96
N ASN A 52 11.75 -10.29 -7.90
CA ASN A 52 11.13 -9.15 -8.57
C ASN A 52 10.35 -8.30 -7.58
N ILE A 53 10.58 -6.99 -7.61
CA ILE A 53 9.84 -6.03 -6.79
C ILE A 53 8.66 -5.51 -7.61
N TRP A 54 7.47 -5.56 -7.02
CA TRP A 54 6.25 -5.07 -7.66
C TRP A 54 5.74 -3.82 -6.97
N THR A 55 5.23 -2.88 -7.77
CA THR A 55 4.52 -1.70 -7.28
C THR A 55 3.26 -1.50 -8.09
N PHE A 56 2.23 -0.95 -7.44
CA PHE A 56 0.98 -0.63 -8.09
C PHE A 56 0.85 0.88 -8.24
N PHE A 57 0.49 1.33 -9.44
CA PHE A 57 0.14 2.71 -9.71
C PHE A 57 -1.35 2.76 -10.01
N LEU A 58 -2.09 3.45 -9.15
CA LEU A 58 -3.50 3.74 -9.34
C LEU A 58 -3.56 4.97 -10.24
N SER A 59 -3.79 4.80 -11.53
CA SER A 59 -3.88 5.93 -12.47
C SER A 59 -5.08 6.79 -12.11
N THR A 60 -4.85 8.04 -11.75
CA THR A 60 -5.90 8.98 -11.35
C THR A 60 -6.32 9.92 -12.46
N SER A 61 -5.46 10.09 -13.47
CA SER A 61 -5.80 10.70 -14.75
C SER A 61 -4.72 10.31 -15.77
N GLU A 62 -5.13 9.59 -16.81
CA GLU A 62 -4.28 9.23 -17.94
C GLU A 62 -3.93 10.46 -18.79
N GLU A 63 -4.85 11.43 -18.92
CA GLU A 63 -4.60 12.69 -19.63
C GLU A 63 -3.53 13.54 -18.92
N ASN A 64 -3.66 13.72 -17.61
CA ASN A 64 -2.73 14.54 -16.82
C ASN A 64 -1.51 13.76 -16.31
N MET A 65 -1.39 12.48 -16.67
CA MET A 65 -0.30 11.59 -16.27
C MET A 65 -0.11 11.49 -14.75
N THR A 66 -1.20 11.50 -13.99
CA THR A 66 -1.17 11.44 -12.52
C THR A 66 -1.58 10.08 -12.01
N ALA A 67 -0.96 9.67 -10.90
CA ALA A 67 -1.26 8.42 -10.23
C ALA A 67 -1.03 8.50 -8.72
N VAL A 68 -1.58 7.55 -7.99
CA VAL A 68 -1.21 7.24 -6.61
C VAL A 68 -0.46 5.92 -6.61
N ARG A 69 0.81 5.95 -6.24
CA ARG A 69 1.61 4.76 -6.02
C ARG A 69 1.19 4.10 -4.72
N LEU A 70 0.73 2.87 -4.82
CA LEU A 70 0.51 1.96 -3.71
C LEU A 70 1.71 1.03 -3.59
N HIS A 71 2.40 1.09 -2.46
CA HIS A 71 3.51 0.19 -2.17
C HIS A 71 3.52 -0.23 -0.70
N CYS A 72 4.08 -1.42 -0.45
CA CYS A 72 4.21 -2.01 0.87
C CYS A 72 5.70 -2.04 1.24
N GLN A 73 6.06 -1.46 2.37
CA GLN A 73 7.44 -1.37 2.85
C GLN A 73 7.52 -1.77 4.32
N PRO A 74 8.64 -2.32 4.79
CA PRO A 74 8.79 -2.66 6.19
C PRO A 74 9.04 -1.39 7.01
N THR A 75 8.62 -1.38 8.27
CA THR A 75 8.78 -0.23 9.16
C THR A 75 10.17 -0.17 9.77
N TYR A 76 10.79 -1.34 10.03
CA TYR A 76 12.01 -1.56 10.82
C TYR A 76 12.00 -0.99 12.27
N GLU A 77 11.10 -0.07 12.59
CA GLU A 77 10.94 0.55 13.90
C GLU A 77 10.05 -0.26 14.86
N ARG A 78 9.25 -1.18 14.31
CA ARG A 78 8.35 -2.04 15.09
C ARG A 78 8.70 -3.51 14.93
N GLN A 79 8.90 -4.17 16.07
CA GLN A 79 9.12 -5.61 16.12
C GLN A 79 7.86 -6.35 15.65
N ALA A 80 8.09 -7.40 14.87
CA ALA A 80 7.07 -8.38 14.54
C ALA A 80 6.53 -9.07 15.79
N THR A 81 5.28 -9.50 15.70
CA THR A 81 4.54 -10.21 16.75
C THR A 81 4.29 -11.67 16.40
N VAL A 82 4.39 -12.03 15.12
CA VAL A 82 4.16 -13.38 14.59
C VAL A 82 5.45 -13.96 14.01
N LEU A 83 6.21 -13.18 13.25
CA LEU A 83 7.49 -13.61 12.66
C LEU A 83 8.64 -13.24 13.60
N GLU A 84 9.35 -14.25 14.10
CA GLU A 84 10.58 -14.01 14.86
C GLU A 84 11.59 -13.27 13.96
N LEU A 85 12.12 -12.13 14.43
CA LEU A 85 12.98 -11.20 13.66
C LEU A 85 12.33 -10.50 12.46
N GLY A 86 11.00 -10.62 12.28
CA GLY A 86 10.30 -9.88 11.23
C GLY A 86 10.10 -8.39 11.54
N SER A 87 9.61 -7.67 10.54
CA SER A 87 9.19 -6.28 10.64
C SER A 87 7.74 -6.11 10.24
N LYS A 88 7.02 -5.28 10.99
CA LYS A 88 5.69 -4.79 10.61
C LYS A 88 5.79 -3.98 9.30
N ALA A 89 4.82 -4.14 8.40
CA ALA A 89 4.81 -3.44 7.12
C ALA A 89 3.84 -2.25 7.09
N ASN A 90 4.27 -1.14 6.48
CA ASN A 90 3.42 -0.01 6.13
C ASN A 90 2.90 -0.15 4.70
N ILE A 91 1.66 0.27 4.49
CA ILE A 91 1.07 0.47 3.18
C ILE A 91 1.01 1.97 2.91
N VAL A 92 1.72 2.41 1.88
CA VAL A 92 1.88 3.83 1.60
C VAL A 92 1.16 4.18 0.30
N PHE A 93 0.23 5.12 0.39
CA PHE A 93 -0.44 5.78 -0.74
C PHE A 93 0.27 7.09 -1.06
N GLN A 94 1.01 7.12 -2.16
CA GLN A 94 1.89 8.23 -2.48
C GLN A 94 1.56 8.86 -3.83
N LYS A 95 1.33 10.18 -3.85
CA LYS A 95 1.08 10.90 -5.10
C LYS A 95 2.28 10.84 -6.05
N ARG A 96 1.97 10.70 -7.34
CA ARG A 96 2.91 10.68 -8.45
C ARG A 96 2.40 11.49 -9.62
N SER A 97 3.32 12.22 -10.25
CA SER A 97 3.10 12.92 -11.52
C SER A 97 3.59 12.07 -12.71
N THR A 98 3.62 10.75 -12.54
CA THR A 98 3.93 9.77 -13.58
C THR A 98 3.03 8.57 -13.42
N LEU A 99 2.66 7.93 -14.53
CA LEU A 99 1.84 6.71 -14.54
C LEU A 99 2.66 5.43 -14.31
N VAL A 100 3.98 5.51 -14.53
CA VAL A 100 4.94 4.43 -14.33
C VAL A 100 6.25 5.01 -13.75
N PRO A 101 7.03 4.23 -13.00
CA PRO A 101 8.36 4.62 -12.54
C PRO A 101 9.40 4.42 -13.66
N THR A 102 10.48 5.20 -13.62
CA THR A 102 11.55 5.18 -14.63
C THR A 102 12.27 3.83 -14.74
N ASN A 103 12.31 3.05 -13.64
CA ASN A 103 12.94 1.73 -13.59
C ASN A 103 11.95 0.57 -13.75
N GLY A 104 10.74 0.82 -14.28
CA GLY A 104 9.79 -0.25 -14.61
C GLY A 104 10.30 -1.12 -15.76
N GLN A 105 10.31 -2.44 -15.59
CA GLN A 105 10.70 -3.42 -16.61
C GLN A 105 9.50 -4.05 -17.32
N LEU A 106 8.41 -4.30 -16.58
CA LEU A 106 7.17 -4.87 -17.12
C LEU A 106 5.98 -4.15 -16.50
N THR A 107 4.93 -3.93 -17.29
CA THR A 107 3.69 -3.27 -16.84
C THR A 107 2.49 -4.05 -17.33
N PHE A 108 1.57 -4.36 -16.41
CA PHE A 108 0.26 -4.92 -16.69
C PHE A 108 -0.80 -3.90 -16.31
N VAL A 109 -1.76 -3.68 -17.21
CA VAL A 109 -2.88 -2.77 -16.97
C VAL A 109 -4.10 -3.58 -16.59
N LEU A 110 -4.64 -3.29 -15.41
CA LEU A 110 -5.85 -3.89 -14.87
C LEU A 110 -6.97 -2.85 -14.97
N SER A 111 -8.07 -3.24 -15.61
CA SER A 111 -9.28 -2.42 -15.65
C SER A 111 -9.95 -2.37 -14.28
N VAL A 112 -10.54 -1.22 -13.95
CA VAL A 112 -11.36 -1.03 -12.76
C VAL A 112 -12.78 -0.67 -13.16
N ASN A 113 -13.73 -0.89 -12.25
CA ASN A 113 -15.11 -0.49 -12.49
C ASN A 113 -15.22 1.04 -12.53
N PRO A 114 -16.02 1.61 -13.44
CA PRO A 114 -16.25 3.05 -13.48
C PRO A 114 -16.73 3.60 -12.13
N GLY A 115 -16.18 4.76 -11.73
CA GLY A 115 -16.53 5.41 -10.46
C GLY A 115 -15.74 4.94 -9.25
N PHE A 116 -14.83 3.98 -9.39
CA PHE A 116 -13.89 3.60 -8.32
C PHE A 116 -12.96 4.76 -7.95
N THR A 117 -12.66 4.87 -6.67
CA THR A 117 -11.75 5.82 -6.09
C THR A 117 -10.58 5.12 -5.40
N VAL A 118 -9.53 5.88 -5.09
CA VAL A 118 -8.44 5.40 -4.24
C VAL A 118 -8.97 4.99 -2.86
N GLY A 119 -10.01 5.67 -2.37
CA GLY A 119 -10.71 5.36 -1.13
C GLY A 119 -11.32 3.96 -1.12
N ASP A 120 -11.96 3.55 -2.21
CA ASP A 120 -12.53 2.20 -2.32
C ASP A 120 -11.43 1.13 -2.22
N ILE A 121 -10.29 1.35 -2.87
CA ILE A 121 -9.14 0.43 -2.79
C ILE A 121 -8.57 0.39 -1.36
N HIS A 122 -8.44 1.56 -0.72
CA HIS A 122 -8.03 1.67 0.67
C HIS A 122 -8.98 0.88 1.59
N GLU A 123 -10.30 1.06 1.45
CA GLU A 123 -11.30 0.35 2.24
C GLU A 123 -11.24 -1.16 2.00
N MET A 124 -11.06 -1.61 0.75
CA MET A 124 -10.86 -3.03 0.45
C MET A 124 -9.64 -3.61 1.16
N ILE A 125 -8.53 -2.88 1.25
CA ILE A 125 -7.33 -3.31 1.96
C ILE A 125 -7.57 -3.36 3.47
N VAL A 126 -8.20 -2.32 4.03
CA VAL A 126 -8.43 -2.19 5.47
C VAL A 126 -9.46 -3.20 5.96
N ALA A 127 -10.63 -3.29 5.32
CA ALA A 127 -11.72 -4.19 5.72
C ALA A 127 -11.33 -5.67 5.69
N ASN A 128 -10.36 -6.04 4.85
CA ASN A 128 -9.86 -7.42 4.76
C ASN A 128 -8.60 -7.66 5.63
N ASN A 129 -8.25 -6.73 6.52
CA ASN A 129 -7.02 -6.77 7.34
C ASN A 129 -5.73 -6.96 6.50
N ARG A 130 -5.75 -6.60 5.21
CA ARG A 130 -4.61 -6.71 4.27
C ARG A 130 -3.55 -5.64 4.46
N HIS A 131 -3.66 -4.86 5.54
CA HIS A 131 -2.67 -3.88 5.95
C HIS A 131 -1.83 -4.38 7.12
N LYS A 132 -2.29 -5.44 7.82
CA LYS A 132 -1.64 -5.99 9.02
C LYS A 132 -0.67 -7.12 8.64
N PHE A 133 0.35 -6.81 7.86
CA PHE A 133 1.38 -7.78 7.45
C PHE A 133 2.68 -7.61 8.22
N GLU A 134 3.38 -8.74 8.38
CA GLU A 134 4.77 -8.80 8.82
C GLU A 134 5.61 -9.38 7.69
N ILE A 135 6.85 -8.93 7.63
CA ILE A 135 7.81 -9.23 6.58
C ILE A 135 9.05 -9.77 7.30
N ASP A 136 9.42 -11.01 7.03
CA ASP A 136 10.66 -11.60 7.53
C ASP A 136 11.85 -11.16 6.67
N ASP A 137 13.05 -11.61 7.04
CA ASP A 137 14.26 -11.34 6.27
C ASP A 137 14.18 -11.91 4.83
N ASP A 138 13.34 -12.91 4.59
CA ASP A 138 13.09 -13.51 3.26
C ASP A 138 12.07 -12.71 2.43
N GLY A 139 11.23 -11.91 3.07
CA GLY A 139 10.31 -10.95 2.48
C GLY A 139 11.07 -9.74 1.93
N TRP A 140 11.80 -9.97 0.83
CA TRP A 140 12.65 -8.98 0.19
C TRP A 140 11.84 -7.80 -0.38
N ASN A 141 11.66 -6.73 0.42
CA ASN A 141 11.11 -5.45 -0.05
C ASN A 141 12.09 -4.27 0.10
N GLY A 142 13.39 -4.59 0.18
CA GLY A 142 14.49 -3.64 0.19
C GLY A 142 14.82 -3.18 1.60
N ARG A 143 15.90 -3.74 2.16
CA ARG A 143 16.73 -3.03 3.13
C ARG A 143 17.11 -1.69 2.47
N THR A 144 16.69 -0.60 3.10
CA THR A 144 17.06 0.77 2.74
C THR A 144 18.56 0.95 2.80
#